data_AF-A0A439DDG3-F1
#
_entry.id   AF-A0A439DDG3-F1
#
_cell.length_a   1.000
_cell.length_b   1.000
_cell.length_c   1.000
_cell.angle_alpha   90.00
_cell.angle_beta   90.00
_cell.angle_gamma   90.00
#
_symmetry.space_group_name_H-M   'P 1'
#
loop_
_entity.id
_entity.type
_entity.pdbx_description
1 polymer ?
#
loop_
_entity_poly.entity_id
_entity_poly.type
_entity_poly.pdbx_seq_one_letter_code
_entity_poly.pdbx_strand_id
1 'polypeptide(L)'
;MHLQAFDMKYVLVPLFVGASLFGFRATIVTMLSNGLSDVLSSVSSGTVTALKGAPSPFLASYTGVSIVDHQLSAMNAFFSAIIDGNVPWDVSVFYLWGMAQFAAGWTVLVLEAKRVGNRGRLVSYIGTVGLVFQNLTWTFTIPLYLALHLLTSPVAKLKNGDGEAARRTLFVYLWDLALLPMAVTLTFIVPGIFMSMPRLFDQTAATHYKWIAVWQPFPVWTVLGLGFLHYGCYYALGSLSPVDEENEPTTHGHGYIVAVRGVYEFALALCSTTHLPIILLTLMPEVGREFLSHMFPYYAPVFRTLSFAKTFIPYPWYNAPRIDPATYQSGDLALLAQHFLHYDFYIGTLPVLLWAMYLHQRTVKNPSLGKMLRKMGFWFLIGGPAAAAIILNWDRDAVTEEGEEKLKKEIEQKLERRKNLEGRKTK
;
A
#
# COMPACT_ATOMS: atom_id res chain seq x y z
N MET A 1 14.49 -3.87 -40.83
CA MET A 1 15.11 -4.48 -39.64
C MET A 1 14.76 -3.59 -38.44
N HIS A 2 13.63 -3.87 -37.78
CA HIS A 2 13.23 -3.10 -36.59
C HIS A 2 14.18 -3.47 -35.45
N LEU A 3 15.00 -2.52 -34.98
CA LEU A 3 15.64 -2.67 -33.68
C LEU A 3 14.53 -2.95 -32.67
N GLN A 4 14.56 -4.12 -32.03
CA GLN A 4 13.72 -4.39 -30.87
C GLN A 4 14.06 -3.32 -29.83
N ALA A 5 13.12 -2.42 -29.58
CA ALA A 5 13.28 -1.39 -28.58
C ALA A 5 13.65 -2.06 -27.24
N PHE A 6 14.67 -1.53 -26.59
CA PHE A 6 15.14 -2.01 -25.30
C PHE A 6 13.99 -1.99 -24.27
N ASP A 7 13.69 -3.15 -23.68
CA ASP A 7 12.61 -3.27 -22.71
C ASP A 7 13.08 -2.77 -21.33
N MET A 8 12.49 -1.67 -20.86
CA MET A 8 12.88 -0.97 -19.63
C MET A 8 12.87 -1.88 -18.39
N LYS A 9 12.15 -3.01 -18.39
CA LYS A 9 12.19 -3.97 -17.29
C LYS A 9 13.60 -4.48 -16.99
N TYR A 10 14.49 -4.55 -17.98
CA TYR A 10 15.88 -5.00 -17.79
C TYR A 10 16.74 -3.99 -17.02
N VAL A 11 16.30 -2.73 -16.91
CA VAL A 11 16.86 -1.72 -15.99
C VAL A 11 16.15 -1.74 -14.64
N LEU A 12 14.81 -1.85 -14.65
CA LEU A 12 14.01 -1.78 -13.44
C LEU A 12 14.25 -2.96 -12.49
N VAL A 13 14.43 -4.18 -13.01
CA VAL A 13 14.65 -5.37 -12.17
C VAL A 13 15.94 -5.25 -11.33
N PRO A 14 17.12 -4.97 -11.91
CA PRO A 14 18.32 -4.71 -11.11
C PRO A 14 18.17 -3.52 -10.15
N LEU A 15 17.51 -2.45 -10.59
CA LEU A 15 17.24 -1.28 -9.75
C LEU A 15 16.42 -1.64 -8.52
N PHE A 16 15.38 -2.47 -8.68
CA PHE A 16 14.54 -2.92 -7.57
C PHE A 16 15.28 -3.84 -6.61
N VAL A 17 16.15 -4.73 -7.12
CA VAL A 17 17.04 -5.54 -6.27
C VAL A 17 17.99 -4.63 -5.49
N GLY A 18 18.60 -3.64 -6.14
CA GLY A 18 19.46 -2.66 -5.47
C GLY A 18 18.71 -1.85 -4.41
N ALA A 19 17.48 -1.40 -4.69
CA ALA A 19 16.62 -0.71 -3.74
C ALA A 19 16.28 -1.59 -2.53
N SER A 20 16.03 -2.87 -2.73
CA SER A 20 15.79 -3.83 -1.65
C SER A 20 17.00 -3.98 -0.72
N LEU A 21 18.19 -4.17 -1.28
CA LEU A 21 19.43 -4.29 -0.51
C LEU A 21 19.78 -3.00 0.24
N PHE A 22 19.63 -1.85 -0.44
CA PHE A 22 19.84 -0.54 0.19
C PHE A 22 18.84 -0.29 1.31
N GLY A 23 17.56 -0.60 1.06
CA GLY A 23 16.48 -0.50 2.04
C GLY A 23 16.79 -1.28 3.30
N PHE A 24 17.14 -2.56 3.17
CA PHE A 24 17.52 -3.41 4.29
C PHE A 24 18.71 -2.86 5.10
N ARG A 25 19.71 -2.29 4.41
CA ARG A 25 20.84 -1.62 5.06
C ARG A 25 20.41 -0.37 5.84
N ALA A 26 19.53 0.43 5.26
CA ALA A 26 19.07 1.70 5.83
C ALA A 26 18.07 1.51 6.96
N THR A 27 17.34 0.38 7.00
CA THR A 27 16.36 0.05 8.04
C THR A 27 16.93 -0.91 9.09
N ILE A 28 16.97 -2.21 8.81
CA ILE A 28 17.32 -3.27 9.75
C ILE A 28 18.74 -3.10 10.28
N VAL A 29 19.74 -2.96 9.40
CA VAL A 29 21.13 -2.85 9.85
C VAL A 29 21.38 -1.57 10.65
N THR A 30 20.69 -0.47 10.29
CA THR A 30 20.75 0.78 11.08
C THR A 30 20.14 0.61 12.47
N MET A 31 18.98 -0.05 12.57
CA MET A 31 18.30 -0.34 13.84
C MET A 31 19.16 -1.17 14.80
N LEU A 32 19.98 -2.07 14.28
CA LEU A 32 20.94 -2.87 15.07
C LEU A 32 22.10 -2.04 15.64
N SER A 33 22.30 -0.80 15.16
CA SER A 33 23.48 0.02 15.50
C SER A 33 23.16 1.31 16.26
N ASN A 34 21.88 1.60 16.51
CA ASN A 34 21.43 2.87 17.05
C ASN A 34 20.77 2.79 18.43
N GLY A 35 20.78 1.61 19.05
CA GLY A 35 20.21 1.36 20.38
C GLY A 35 18.72 0.99 20.36
N LEU A 36 18.01 1.13 19.22
CA LEU A 36 16.60 0.71 19.14
C LEU A 36 16.46 -0.80 19.36
N SER A 37 17.22 -1.62 18.63
CA SER A 37 17.13 -3.08 18.75
C SER A 37 17.39 -3.57 20.17
N ASP A 38 18.34 -2.98 20.89
CA ASP A 38 18.68 -3.40 22.26
C ASP A 38 17.50 -3.17 23.22
N VAL A 39 16.84 -2.00 23.11
CA VAL A 39 15.66 -1.69 23.92
C VAL A 39 14.51 -2.62 23.57
N LEU A 40 14.21 -2.80 22.27
CA LEU A 40 13.12 -3.67 21.83
C LEU A 40 13.35 -5.12 22.27
N SER A 41 14.56 -5.65 22.07
CA SER A 41 14.90 -7.00 22.50
C SER A 41 14.80 -7.17 24.03
N SER A 42 15.18 -6.16 24.81
CA SER A 42 15.11 -6.23 26.28
C SER A 42 13.68 -6.32 26.83
N VAL A 43 12.72 -5.65 26.19
CA VAL A 43 11.31 -5.72 26.61
C VAL A 43 10.65 -7.00 26.08
N SER A 44 10.97 -7.40 24.85
CA SER A 44 10.42 -8.62 24.24
C SER A 44 10.95 -9.91 24.88
N SER A 45 12.16 -9.89 25.46
CA SER A 45 12.71 -11.01 26.25
C SER A 45 12.20 -11.06 27.68
N GLY A 46 11.49 -10.02 28.15
CA GLY A 46 11.09 -9.87 29.55
C GLY A 46 12.21 -9.43 30.49
N THR A 47 13.38 -9.03 29.97
CA THR A 47 14.46 -8.44 30.79
C THR A 47 14.00 -7.13 31.45
N VAL A 48 13.20 -6.35 30.74
CA VAL A 48 12.51 -5.16 31.27
C VAL A 48 11.00 -5.35 31.07
N THR A 49 10.20 -4.89 32.03
CA THR A 49 8.74 -5.09 32.05
C THR A 49 7.96 -3.98 31.37
N ALA A 50 8.61 -2.91 30.89
CA ALA A 50 7.96 -1.76 30.29
C ALA A 50 8.88 -0.96 29.35
N LEU A 51 8.29 -0.36 28.32
CA LEU A 51 8.90 0.74 27.56
C LEU A 51 8.58 2.07 28.25
N LYS A 52 9.55 2.98 28.33
CA LYS A 52 9.39 4.24 29.08
C LYS A 52 8.27 5.12 28.48
N GLY A 53 7.19 5.26 29.24
CA GLY A 53 5.99 6.03 28.87
C GLY A 53 4.94 5.27 28.07
N ALA A 54 5.19 4.01 27.71
CA ALA A 54 4.17 3.14 27.16
C ALA A 54 3.26 2.55 28.26
N PRO A 55 2.06 2.04 27.92
CA PRO A 55 1.24 1.30 28.85
C PRO A 55 2.01 0.17 29.54
N SER A 56 1.80 -0.05 30.84
CA SER A 56 2.57 -1.01 31.63
C SER A 56 1.65 -1.98 32.39
N PRO A 57 2.02 -3.26 32.54
CA PRO A 57 3.23 -3.91 32.00
C PRO A 57 3.15 -4.20 30.48
N PHE A 58 4.32 -4.34 29.86
CA PHE A 58 4.44 -4.83 28.48
C PHE A 58 3.98 -6.29 28.39
N LEU A 59 3.12 -6.60 27.42
CA LEU A 59 2.62 -7.96 27.22
C LEU A 59 3.57 -8.73 26.29
N ALA A 60 4.11 -9.85 26.76
CA ALA A 60 5.01 -10.70 25.96
C ALA A 60 4.39 -12.05 25.53
N SER A 61 3.17 -12.36 25.98
CA SER A 61 2.47 -13.59 25.61
C SER A 61 1.06 -13.29 25.12
N TYR A 62 0.70 -13.89 23.99
CA TYR A 62 -0.51 -13.58 23.22
C TYR A 62 -1.29 -14.85 22.87
N THR A 63 -0.58 -15.85 22.36
CA THR A 63 -1.12 -17.10 21.82
C THR A 63 -0.79 -18.31 22.67
N GLY A 64 0.23 -18.20 23.54
CA GLY A 64 0.79 -19.33 24.29
C GLY A 64 1.81 -20.15 23.51
N VAL A 65 2.06 -19.82 22.22
CA VAL A 65 3.08 -20.46 21.40
C VAL A 65 4.35 -19.61 21.42
N SER A 66 5.39 -20.09 22.10
CA SER A 66 6.63 -19.33 22.39
C SER A 66 7.23 -18.61 21.17
N ILE A 67 7.37 -19.30 20.02
CA ILE A 67 7.95 -18.71 18.80
C ILE A 67 7.07 -17.58 18.26
N VAL A 68 5.75 -17.76 18.26
CA VAL A 68 4.79 -16.77 17.77
C VAL A 68 4.75 -15.56 18.70
N ASP A 69 4.71 -15.82 20.02
CA ASP A 69 4.69 -14.79 21.05
C ASP A 69 5.99 -13.98 21.06
N HIS A 70 7.14 -14.61 20.81
CA HIS A 70 8.41 -13.90 20.67
C HIS A 70 8.40 -12.94 19.48
N GLN A 71 7.94 -13.40 18.31
CA GLN A 71 7.84 -12.56 17.12
C GLN A 71 6.84 -11.42 17.31
N LEU A 72 5.64 -11.70 17.83
CA LEU A 72 4.63 -10.68 18.12
C LEU A 72 5.14 -9.67 19.15
N SER A 73 5.88 -10.10 20.16
CA SER A 73 6.47 -9.21 21.16
C SER A 73 7.50 -8.26 20.53
N ALA A 74 8.35 -8.74 19.63
CA ALA A 74 9.32 -7.90 18.93
C ALA A 74 8.62 -6.83 18.07
N MET A 75 7.60 -7.24 17.30
CA MET A 75 6.84 -6.33 16.45
C MET A 75 6.02 -5.33 17.28
N ASN A 76 5.39 -5.79 18.36
CA ASN A 76 4.64 -4.92 19.27
C ASN A 76 5.54 -3.90 19.95
N ALA A 77 6.75 -4.28 20.34
CA ALA A 77 7.71 -3.34 20.89
C ALA A 77 8.08 -2.25 19.87
N PHE A 78 8.30 -2.60 18.60
CA PHE A 78 8.59 -1.64 17.54
C PHE A 78 7.44 -0.64 17.32
N PHE A 79 6.20 -1.13 17.22
CA PHE A 79 5.05 -0.23 17.02
C PHE A 79 4.73 0.59 18.28
N SER A 80 4.90 0.03 19.47
CA SER A 80 4.79 0.78 20.74
C SER A 80 5.83 1.91 20.80
N ALA A 81 7.06 1.67 20.31
CA ALA A 81 8.10 2.70 20.27
C ALA A 81 7.75 3.94 19.43
N ILE A 82 6.86 3.83 18.43
CA ILE A 82 6.44 4.99 17.60
C ILE A 82 5.09 5.59 18.03
N ILE A 83 4.20 4.83 18.67
CA ILE A 83 2.85 5.31 19.02
C ILE A 83 2.66 5.66 20.49
N ASP A 84 3.50 5.12 21.38
CA ASP A 84 3.34 5.26 22.83
C ASP A 84 4.35 6.21 23.49
N GLY A 85 3.94 6.81 24.60
CA GLY A 85 4.74 7.76 25.36
C GLY A 85 4.64 9.20 24.86
N ASN A 86 5.62 10.02 25.21
CA ASN A 86 5.68 11.44 24.81
C ASN A 86 6.20 11.58 23.37
N VAL A 87 5.49 10.98 22.41
CA VAL A 87 5.85 11.00 20.99
C VAL A 87 5.76 12.44 20.44
N PRO A 88 6.80 12.95 19.76
CA PRO A 88 6.74 14.25 19.11
C PRO A 88 5.66 14.31 18.02
N TRP A 89 4.96 15.43 17.91
CA TRP A 89 3.87 15.59 16.93
C TRP A 89 4.32 15.39 15.48
N ASP A 90 5.56 15.75 15.13
CA ASP A 90 6.12 15.53 13.80
C ASP A 90 6.26 14.04 13.45
N VAL A 91 6.55 13.19 14.45
CA VAL A 91 6.56 11.73 14.31
C VAL A 91 5.14 11.20 14.19
N SER A 92 4.21 11.66 15.04
CA SER A 92 2.82 11.20 15.02
C SER A 92 2.12 11.52 13.69
N VAL A 93 2.31 12.72 13.14
CA VAL A 93 1.72 13.06 11.83
C VAL A 93 2.40 12.33 10.69
N PHE A 94 3.71 12.08 10.75
CA PHE A 94 4.39 11.22 9.78
C PHE A 94 3.83 9.80 9.82
N TYR A 95 3.63 9.24 11.01
CA TYR A 95 3.04 7.93 11.20
C TYR A 95 1.62 7.85 10.63
N LEU A 96 0.76 8.81 10.96
CA LEU A 96 -0.61 8.88 10.41
C LEU A 96 -0.61 8.96 8.87
N TRP A 97 0.22 9.85 8.33
CA TRP A 97 0.40 9.97 6.88
C TRP A 97 0.90 8.66 6.26
N GLY A 98 1.96 8.08 6.82
CA GLY A 98 2.61 6.87 6.34
C GLY A 98 1.66 5.68 6.34
N MET A 99 0.88 5.49 7.41
CA MET A 99 -0.11 4.42 7.52
C MET A 99 -1.19 4.51 6.43
N ALA A 100 -1.67 5.72 6.11
CA ALA A 100 -2.66 5.92 5.05
C ALA A 100 -2.08 5.68 3.65
N GLN A 101 -0.88 6.20 3.38
CA GLN A 101 -0.18 5.93 2.11
C GLN A 101 0.10 4.44 1.94
N PHE A 102 0.53 3.79 3.01
CA PHE A 102 0.79 2.36 3.06
C PHE A 102 -0.48 1.56 2.77
N ALA A 103 -1.59 1.86 3.44
CA ALA A 103 -2.88 1.20 3.21
C ALA A 103 -3.33 1.30 1.74
N ALA A 104 -3.16 2.49 1.15
CA ALA A 104 -3.51 2.73 -0.23
C ALA A 104 -2.60 1.96 -1.21
N GLY A 105 -1.29 1.93 -0.95
CA GLY A 105 -0.32 1.12 -1.70
C GLY A 105 -0.62 -0.38 -1.60
N TRP A 106 -0.87 -0.87 -0.38
CA TRP A 106 -1.29 -2.24 -0.11
C TRP A 106 -2.57 -2.61 -0.87
N THR A 107 -3.57 -1.74 -0.89
CA THR A 107 -4.82 -1.94 -1.64
C THR A 107 -4.55 -2.20 -3.13
N VAL A 108 -3.67 -1.41 -3.76
CA VAL A 108 -3.30 -1.61 -5.17
C VAL A 108 -2.52 -2.91 -5.39
N LEU A 109 -1.62 -3.28 -4.47
CA LEU A 109 -0.89 -4.55 -4.59
C LEU A 109 -1.82 -5.76 -4.43
N VAL A 110 -2.81 -5.70 -3.54
CA VAL A 110 -3.84 -6.74 -3.41
C VAL A 110 -4.67 -6.82 -4.68
N LEU A 111 -5.11 -5.69 -5.22
CA LEU A 111 -5.83 -5.62 -6.49
C LEU A 111 -5.01 -6.26 -7.63
N GLU A 112 -3.71 -5.94 -7.72
CA GLU A 112 -2.83 -6.49 -8.75
C GLU A 112 -2.58 -7.99 -8.59
N ALA A 113 -2.45 -8.48 -7.37
CA ALA A 113 -2.30 -9.92 -7.12
C ALA A 113 -3.56 -10.72 -7.46
N LYS A 114 -4.73 -10.09 -7.35
CA LYS A 114 -6.05 -10.69 -7.63
C LYS A 114 -6.42 -10.73 -9.11
N ARG A 115 -5.60 -10.12 -9.98
CA ARG A 115 -5.79 -10.18 -11.45
C ARG A 115 -5.79 -11.62 -11.93
N VAL A 116 -6.73 -11.97 -12.81
CA VAL A 116 -6.80 -13.31 -13.41
C VAL A 116 -5.50 -13.69 -14.12
N GLY A 117 -4.82 -12.74 -14.77
CA GLY A 117 -3.51 -12.98 -15.38
C GLY A 117 -2.43 -13.45 -14.39
N ASN A 118 -2.56 -13.13 -13.10
CA ASN A 118 -1.62 -13.52 -12.05
C ASN A 118 -2.00 -14.83 -11.35
N ARG A 119 -3.19 -15.40 -11.61
CA ARG A 119 -3.70 -16.59 -10.91
C ARG A 119 -2.73 -17.77 -10.99
N GLY A 120 -2.53 -18.43 -9.85
CA GLY A 120 -1.66 -19.61 -9.73
C GLY A 120 -0.16 -19.31 -9.87
N ARG A 121 0.26 -18.03 -9.83
CA ARG A 121 1.66 -17.62 -9.86
C ARG A 121 2.11 -17.11 -8.51
N LEU A 122 3.40 -17.13 -8.24
CA LEU A 122 3.99 -16.58 -7.01
C LEU A 122 3.51 -15.16 -6.71
N VAL A 123 3.32 -14.33 -7.74
CA VAL A 123 2.86 -12.94 -7.63
C VAL A 123 1.40 -12.78 -7.17
N SER A 124 0.60 -13.86 -7.17
CA SER A 124 -0.77 -13.89 -6.63
C SER A 124 -0.84 -14.19 -5.13
N TYR A 125 0.24 -14.69 -4.51
CA TYR A 125 0.30 -15.01 -3.08
C TYR A 125 0.61 -13.76 -2.24
N ILE A 126 -0.19 -12.70 -2.42
CA ILE A 126 0.07 -11.39 -1.80
C ILE A 126 -0.01 -11.42 -0.28
N GLY A 127 -0.82 -12.28 0.32
CA GLY A 127 -0.85 -12.45 1.78
C GLY A 127 0.48 -12.98 2.33
N THR A 128 1.15 -13.88 1.60
CA THR A 128 2.50 -14.38 1.95
C THR A 128 3.55 -13.30 1.79
N VAL A 129 3.54 -12.57 0.66
CA VAL A 129 4.41 -11.40 0.45
C VAL A 129 4.21 -10.38 1.57
N GLY A 130 2.96 -10.19 1.95
CA GLY A 130 2.47 -9.48 3.11
C GLY A 130 3.19 -9.84 4.41
N LEU A 131 3.07 -11.10 4.80
CA LEU A 131 3.76 -11.62 6.00
C LEU A 131 5.27 -11.42 5.94
N VAL A 132 5.89 -11.62 4.77
CA VAL A 132 7.33 -11.46 4.62
C VAL A 132 7.74 -10.01 4.87
N PHE A 133 7.06 -9.02 4.27
CA PHE A 133 7.44 -7.61 4.51
C PHE A 133 7.16 -7.19 5.94
N GLN A 134 6.13 -7.75 6.56
CA GLN A 134 5.74 -7.40 7.91
C GLN A 134 6.78 -7.89 8.94
N ASN A 135 7.44 -9.01 8.66
CA ASN A 135 8.53 -9.55 9.49
C ASN A 135 9.92 -9.03 9.10
N LEU A 136 10.10 -8.58 7.86
CA LEU A 136 11.34 -7.97 7.38
C LEU A 136 11.13 -6.46 7.27
N THR A 137 10.83 -5.97 6.07
CA THR A 137 10.47 -4.56 5.82
C THR A 137 9.73 -4.45 4.49
N TRP A 138 8.90 -3.42 4.35
CA TRP A 138 8.29 -3.04 3.07
C TRP A 138 9.37 -2.74 2.02
N THR A 139 10.41 -2.00 2.38
CA THR A 139 11.51 -1.64 1.49
C THR A 139 12.35 -2.83 1.02
N PHE A 140 12.48 -3.89 1.80
CA PHE A 140 13.21 -5.08 1.37
C PHE A 140 12.33 -5.93 0.44
N THR A 141 11.09 -6.18 0.84
CA THR A 141 10.25 -7.20 0.20
C THR A 141 9.54 -6.69 -1.05
N ILE A 142 8.97 -5.48 -1.03
CA ILE A 142 8.15 -5.00 -2.15
C ILE A 142 8.95 -4.82 -3.45
N PRO A 143 10.17 -4.25 -3.45
CA PRO A 143 10.93 -4.13 -4.69
C PRO A 143 11.24 -5.51 -5.31
N LEU A 144 11.53 -6.53 -4.49
CA LEU A 144 11.72 -7.90 -4.96
C LEU A 144 10.44 -8.51 -5.53
N TYR A 145 9.30 -8.28 -4.87
CA TYR A 145 7.99 -8.67 -5.39
C TYR A 145 7.70 -8.03 -6.74
N LEU A 146 7.97 -6.73 -6.91
CA LEU A 146 7.76 -6.02 -8.17
C LEU A 146 8.72 -6.50 -9.27
N ALA A 147 9.96 -6.82 -8.92
CA ALA A 147 10.91 -7.43 -9.87
C ALA A 147 10.40 -8.79 -10.36
N LEU A 148 9.93 -9.65 -9.44
CA LEU A 148 9.30 -10.93 -9.77
C LEU A 148 8.05 -10.73 -10.64
N HIS A 149 7.24 -9.72 -10.32
CA HIS A 149 6.06 -9.35 -11.10
C HIS A 149 6.44 -8.97 -12.55
N LEU A 150 7.42 -8.09 -12.74
CA LEU A 150 7.86 -7.70 -14.08
C LEU A 150 8.39 -8.88 -14.93
N LEU A 151 9.01 -9.87 -14.28
CA LEU A 151 9.56 -11.04 -14.96
C LEU A 151 8.49 -12.09 -15.30
N THR A 152 7.55 -12.33 -14.37
CA THR A 152 6.68 -13.52 -14.43
C THR A 152 5.23 -13.22 -14.78
N SER A 153 4.73 -12.01 -14.47
CA SER A 153 3.34 -11.66 -14.67
C SER A 153 2.98 -11.49 -16.15
N PRO A 154 1.91 -12.14 -16.64
CA PRO A 154 1.28 -11.81 -17.91
C PRO A 154 0.76 -10.38 -17.98
N VAL A 155 0.30 -9.82 -16.86
CA VAL A 155 -0.18 -8.44 -16.77
C VAL A 155 0.93 -7.45 -17.13
N ALA A 156 2.17 -7.72 -16.70
CA ALA A 156 3.34 -6.92 -17.04
C ALA A 156 3.79 -7.02 -18.52
N LYS A 157 3.18 -7.93 -19.29
CA LYS A 157 3.52 -8.20 -20.71
C LYS A 157 2.48 -7.65 -21.69
N LEU A 158 1.43 -7.00 -21.19
CA LEU A 158 0.44 -6.31 -22.02
C LEU A 158 1.10 -5.38 -23.02
N LYS A 159 0.48 -5.24 -24.20
CA LYS A 159 0.95 -4.39 -25.29
C LYS A 159 0.10 -3.11 -25.36
N ASN A 160 0.71 -2.05 -25.87
CA ASN A 160 0.06 -0.74 -26.02
C ASN A 160 -1.25 -0.85 -26.80
N GLY A 161 -2.35 -0.44 -26.16
CA GLY A 161 -3.69 -0.41 -26.77
C GLY A 161 -4.31 -1.77 -27.05
N ASP A 162 -3.76 -2.86 -26.50
CA ASP A 162 -4.36 -4.20 -26.60
C ASP A 162 -5.47 -4.38 -25.55
N GLY A 163 -6.60 -3.73 -25.80
CA GLY A 163 -7.75 -3.75 -24.89
C GLY A 163 -8.37 -5.13 -24.71
N GLU A 164 -8.26 -6.02 -25.69
CA GLU A 164 -8.76 -7.40 -25.56
C GLU A 164 -7.91 -8.21 -24.59
N ALA A 165 -6.59 -8.19 -24.76
CA ALA A 165 -5.69 -8.83 -23.80
C ALA A 165 -5.82 -8.20 -22.41
N ALA A 166 -6.00 -6.88 -22.33
CA ALA A 166 -6.22 -6.17 -21.08
C ALA A 166 -7.49 -6.69 -20.38
N ARG A 167 -8.62 -6.83 -21.07
CA ARG A 167 -9.87 -7.36 -20.48
C ARG A 167 -9.69 -8.74 -19.87
N ARG A 168 -9.02 -9.65 -20.59
CA ARG A 168 -8.83 -11.04 -20.12
C ARG A 168 -7.83 -11.15 -18.97
N THR A 169 -6.79 -10.32 -18.97
CA THR A 169 -5.69 -10.46 -18.00
C THR A 169 -5.85 -9.58 -16.76
N LEU A 170 -6.45 -8.39 -16.89
CA LEU A 170 -6.68 -7.47 -15.79
C LEU A 170 -7.97 -7.76 -15.01
N PHE A 171 -8.81 -8.65 -15.49
CA PHE A 171 -10.06 -8.99 -14.83
C PHE A 171 -9.85 -9.44 -13.37
N VAL A 172 -10.79 -9.05 -12.50
CA VAL A 172 -10.90 -9.43 -11.09
C VAL A 172 -12.38 -9.68 -10.82
N TYR A 173 -12.69 -10.69 -10.01
CA TYR A 173 -14.06 -10.99 -9.62
C TYR A 173 -14.77 -9.77 -9.01
N LEU A 174 -16.00 -9.51 -9.42
CA LEU A 174 -16.75 -8.32 -9.01
C LEU A 174 -16.95 -8.21 -7.50
N TRP A 175 -17.17 -9.33 -6.81
CA TRP A 175 -17.22 -9.36 -5.34
C TRP A 175 -15.90 -8.90 -4.72
N ASP A 176 -14.77 -9.34 -5.25
CA ASP A 176 -13.44 -8.92 -4.76
C ASP A 176 -13.25 -7.40 -4.95
N LEU A 177 -13.67 -6.85 -6.09
CA LEU A 177 -13.59 -5.40 -6.34
C LEU A 177 -14.49 -4.60 -5.40
N ALA A 178 -15.73 -5.02 -5.21
CA ALA A 178 -16.70 -4.33 -4.36
C ALA A 178 -16.30 -4.38 -2.87
N LEU A 179 -15.68 -5.48 -2.42
CA LEU A 179 -15.42 -5.74 -1.01
C LEU A 179 -13.99 -5.42 -0.58
N LEU A 180 -13.06 -5.19 -1.51
CA LEU A 180 -11.66 -4.88 -1.18
C LEU A 180 -11.52 -3.63 -0.28
N PRO A 181 -12.19 -2.48 -0.54
CA PRO A 181 -12.16 -1.33 0.37
C PRO A 181 -12.62 -1.67 1.78
N MET A 182 -13.68 -2.49 1.91
CA MET A 182 -14.20 -2.94 3.20
C MET A 182 -13.20 -3.87 3.90
N ALA A 183 -12.62 -4.82 3.18
CA ALA A 183 -11.62 -5.73 3.74
C ALA A 183 -10.40 -4.97 4.27
N VAL A 184 -9.86 -4.01 3.52
CA VAL A 184 -8.75 -3.16 3.99
C VAL A 184 -9.18 -2.32 5.20
N THR A 185 -10.39 -1.76 5.18
CA THR A 185 -10.91 -0.98 6.30
C THR A 185 -10.98 -1.81 7.59
N LEU A 186 -11.59 -2.99 7.53
CA LEU A 186 -11.80 -3.83 8.71
C LEU A 186 -10.52 -4.50 9.22
N THR A 187 -9.55 -4.75 8.35
CA THR A 187 -8.36 -5.56 8.70
C THR A 187 -7.09 -4.74 8.89
N PHE A 188 -7.03 -3.52 8.35
CA PHE A 188 -5.89 -2.61 8.50
C PHE A 188 -6.28 -1.35 9.27
N ILE A 189 -7.28 -0.61 8.78
CA ILE A 189 -7.59 0.75 9.28
C ILE A 189 -8.19 0.69 10.69
N VAL A 190 -9.25 -0.10 10.87
CA VAL A 190 -9.94 -0.20 12.16
C VAL A 190 -9.00 -0.69 13.27
N PRO A 191 -8.27 -1.81 13.14
CA PRO A 191 -7.33 -2.23 14.17
C PRO A 191 -6.17 -1.24 14.35
N GLY A 192 -5.75 -0.56 13.28
CA GLY A 192 -4.77 0.53 13.33
C GLY A 192 -5.22 1.70 14.23
N ILE A 193 -6.48 2.10 14.16
CA ILE A 193 -7.05 3.13 15.04
C ILE A 193 -7.03 2.66 16.50
N PHE A 194 -7.49 1.44 16.77
CA PHE A 194 -7.51 0.90 18.13
C PHE A 194 -6.12 0.79 18.73
N MET A 195 -5.12 0.36 17.95
CA MET A 195 -3.75 0.23 18.44
C MET A 195 -3.05 1.59 18.64
N SER A 196 -3.42 2.63 17.90
CA SER A 196 -2.83 3.98 18.04
C SER A 196 -3.51 4.83 19.11
N MET A 197 -4.59 4.36 19.72
CA MET A 197 -5.37 5.13 20.70
C MET A 197 -5.55 4.33 22.01
N PRO A 198 -4.48 4.17 22.82
CA PRO A 198 -4.54 3.43 24.09
C PRO A 198 -5.56 3.98 25.09
N ARG A 199 -5.98 5.24 24.96
CA ARG A 199 -6.98 5.88 25.83
C ARG A 199 -8.41 5.77 25.31
N LEU A 200 -8.60 5.26 24.09
CA LEU A 200 -9.93 5.08 23.52
C LEU A 200 -10.65 3.97 24.30
N PHE A 201 -11.75 4.29 24.98
CA PHE A 201 -12.50 3.35 25.83
C PHE A 201 -11.74 2.84 27.06
N ASP A 202 -10.84 3.65 27.64
CA ASP A 202 -10.11 3.31 28.88
C ASP A 202 -9.43 1.93 28.84
N GLN A 203 -8.77 1.62 27.72
CA GLN A 203 -8.13 0.32 27.51
C GLN A 203 -7.05 0.05 28.56
N THR A 204 -7.02 -1.18 29.06
CA THR A 204 -5.89 -1.68 29.86
C THR A 204 -4.64 -1.81 28.99
N ALA A 205 -3.45 -1.80 29.60
CA ALA A 205 -2.20 -2.07 28.90
C ALA A 205 -2.24 -3.38 28.10
N ALA A 206 -2.82 -4.44 28.69
CA ALA A 206 -2.98 -5.72 28.00
C ALA A 206 -3.88 -5.63 26.77
N THR A 207 -4.97 -4.85 26.84
CA THR A 207 -5.89 -4.63 25.70
C THR A 207 -5.18 -3.87 24.57
N HIS A 208 -4.43 -2.82 24.90
CA HIS A 208 -3.64 -2.04 23.95
C HIS A 208 -2.66 -2.93 23.18
N TYR A 209 -1.85 -3.72 23.88
CA TYR A 209 -0.89 -4.63 23.25
C TYR A 209 -1.56 -5.73 22.42
N LYS A 210 -2.75 -6.21 22.84
CA LYS A 210 -3.53 -7.15 22.02
C LYS A 210 -3.99 -6.51 20.71
N TRP A 211 -4.38 -5.24 20.70
CA TRP A 211 -4.71 -4.54 19.45
C TRP A 211 -3.52 -4.42 18.50
N ILE A 212 -2.34 -4.08 19.03
CA ILE A 212 -1.11 -4.07 18.21
C ILE A 212 -0.85 -5.48 17.66
N ALA A 213 -0.96 -6.54 18.48
CA ALA A 213 -0.73 -7.92 18.05
C ALA A 213 -1.74 -8.39 17.00
N VAL A 214 -3.02 -8.04 17.15
CA VAL A 214 -4.09 -8.34 16.17
C VAL A 214 -3.83 -7.65 14.84
N TRP A 215 -3.27 -6.44 14.86
CA TRP A 215 -2.92 -5.71 13.64
C TRP A 215 -1.69 -6.31 12.93
N GLN A 216 -0.74 -6.94 13.64
CA GLN A 216 0.51 -7.42 13.02
C GLN A 216 0.30 -8.30 11.77
N PRO A 217 -0.57 -9.33 11.74
CA PRO A 217 -0.80 -10.13 10.54
C PRO A 217 -1.88 -9.55 9.61
N PHE A 218 -2.08 -8.22 9.59
CA PHE A 218 -3.05 -7.57 8.70
C PHE A 218 -2.97 -8.04 7.24
N PRO A 219 -1.80 -8.35 6.63
CA PRO A 219 -1.80 -8.75 5.23
C PRO A 219 -2.56 -10.05 4.99
N VAL A 220 -2.47 -10.98 5.95
CA VAL A 220 -3.23 -12.23 5.93
C VAL A 220 -4.69 -11.95 6.23
N TRP A 221 -4.97 -11.10 7.21
CA TRP A 221 -6.35 -10.69 7.53
C TRP A 221 -7.03 -10.05 6.33
N THR A 222 -6.36 -9.21 5.55
CA THR A 222 -6.93 -8.63 4.33
C THR A 222 -7.34 -9.71 3.34
N VAL A 223 -6.47 -10.71 3.09
CA VAL A 223 -6.78 -11.80 2.14
C VAL A 223 -7.88 -12.71 2.67
N LEU A 224 -7.81 -13.12 3.94
CA LEU A 224 -8.81 -13.98 4.57
C LEU A 224 -10.16 -13.26 4.71
N GLY A 225 -10.16 -12.01 5.14
CA GLY A 225 -11.34 -11.16 5.28
C GLY A 225 -12.00 -10.90 3.94
N LEU A 226 -11.22 -10.61 2.89
CA LEU A 226 -11.76 -10.50 1.53
C LEU A 226 -12.39 -11.81 1.06
N GLY A 227 -11.72 -12.95 1.29
CA GLY A 227 -12.26 -14.26 0.95
C GLY A 227 -13.56 -14.57 1.72
N PHE A 228 -13.58 -14.31 3.03
CA PHE A 228 -14.76 -14.50 3.87
C PHE A 228 -15.94 -13.64 3.38
N LEU A 229 -15.71 -12.35 3.13
CA LEU A 229 -16.72 -11.44 2.60
C LEU A 229 -17.20 -11.89 1.21
N HIS A 230 -16.27 -12.28 0.33
CA HIS A 230 -16.59 -12.77 -1.01
C HIS A 230 -17.52 -13.98 -0.94
N TYR A 231 -17.12 -15.03 -0.22
CA TYR A 231 -17.91 -16.25 -0.14
C TYR A 231 -19.24 -16.01 0.59
N GLY A 232 -19.26 -15.19 1.64
CA GLY A 232 -20.49 -14.79 2.32
C GLY A 232 -21.48 -14.13 1.36
N CYS A 233 -21.04 -13.14 0.59
CA CYS A 233 -21.88 -12.48 -0.41
C CYS A 233 -22.27 -13.42 -1.56
N TYR A 234 -21.36 -14.26 -2.03
CA TYR A 234 -21.64 -15.24 -3.08
C TYR A 234 -22.73 -16.23 -2.67
N TYR A 235 -22.65 -16.79 -1.46
CA TYR A 235 -23.66 -17.74 -0.98
C TYR A 235 -24.98 -17.06 -0.61
N ALA A 236 -24.95 -15.81 -0.13
CA ALA A 236 -26.16 -15.08 0.23
C ALA A 236 -26.91 -14.48 -0.97
N LEU A 237 -26.18 -13.98 -1.97
CA LEU A 237 -26.73 -13.14 -3.06
C LEU A 237 -26.43 -13.70 -4.46
N GLY A 238 -25.63 -14.76 -4.58
CA GLY A 238 -25.26 -15.39 -5.85
C GLY A 238 -23.99 -14.80 -6.50
N SER A 239 -23.66 -15.32 -7.69
CA SER A 239 -22.55 -14.81 -8.50
C SER A 239 -22.90 -13.47 -9.10
N LEU A 240 -22.00 -12.48 -8.95
CA LEU A 240 -22.06 -11.24 -9.72
C LEU A 240 -21.34 -11.34 -11.08
N SER A 241 -20.55 -12.39 -11.32
CA SER A 241 -19.74 -12.46 -12.53
C SER A 241 -20.58 -12.96 -13.70
N PRO A 242 -20.81 -12.14 -14.75
CA PRO A 242 -21.32 -12.69 -16.00
C PRO A 242 -20.34 -13.74 -16.54
N VAL A 243 -20.86 -14.73 -17.27
CA VAL A 243 -20.05 -15.75 -17.93
C VAL A 243 -20.02 -15.46 -19.43
N ASP A 244 -18.88 -15.74 -20.07
CA ASP A 244 -18.77 -15.67 -21.53
C ASP A 244 -19.35 -16.91 -22.22
N GLU A 245 -19.24 -16.98 -23.55
CA GLU A 245 -19.70 -18.12 -24.36
C GLU A 245 -18.97 -19.44 -24.00
N GLU A 246 -17.79 -19.34 -23.39
CA GLU A 246 -16.95 -20.45 -22.95
C GLU A 246 -17.26 -20.85 -21.49
N ASN A 247 -18.26 -20.21 -20.88
CA ASN A 247 -18.66 -20.34 -19.48
C ASN A 247 -17.57 -19.91 -18.49
N GLU A 248 -16.62 -19.09 -18.94
CA GLU A 248 -15.59 -18.50 -18.09
C GLU A 248 -16.10 -17.19 -17.48
N PRO A 249 -15.81 -16.93 -16.19
CA PRO A 249 -16.17 -15.66 -15.56
C PRO A 249 -15.53 -14.49 -16.30
N THR A 250 -16.38 -13.60 -16.81
CA THR A 250 -15.98 -12.40 -17.54
C THR A 250 -16.64 -11.19 -16.93
N THR A 251 -16.22 -10.00 -17.33
CA THR A 251 -17.01 -8.78 -17.14
C THR A 251 -16.73 -7.86 -18.31
N HIS A 252 -17.80 -7.26 -18.84
CA HIS A 252 -17.70 -6.19 -19.83
C HIS A 252 -16.69 -5.14 -19.34
N GLY A 253 -15.85 -4.62 -20.24
CA GLY A 253 -14.80 -3.66 -19.90
C GLY A 253 -15.37 -2.43 -19.16
N HIS A 254 -16.54 -1.94 -19.58
CA HIS A 254 -17.23 -0.86 -18.88
C HIS A 254 -17.67 -1.26 -17.46
N GLY A 255 -18.30 -2.42 -17.30
CA GLY A 255 -18.74 -2.91 -15.98
C GLY A 255 -17.57 -3.15 -15.02
N TYR A 256 -16.45 -3.65 -15.55
CA TYR A 256 -15.21 -3.81 -14.80
C TYR A 256 -14.66 -2.45 -14.36
N ILE A 257 -14.64 -1.45 -15.24
CA ILE A 257 -14.17 -0.10 -14.90
C ILE A 257 -15.03 0.57 -13.83
N VAL A 258 -16.35 0.43 -13.92
CA VAL A 258 -17.27 0.93 -12.89
C VAL A 258 -16.98 0.27 -11.53
N ALA A 259 -16.69 -1.03 -11.51
CA ALA A 259 -16.40 -1.75 -10.27
C ALA A 259 -15.02 -1.40 -9.68
N VAL A 260 -13.95 -1.40 -10.51
CA VAL A 260 -12.59 -1.11 -10.02
C VAL A 260 -12.41 0.35 -9.61
N ARG A 261 -13.21 1.26 -10.17
CA ARG A 261 -13.22 2.69 -9.80
C ARG A 261 -13.38 2.89 -8.30
N GLY A 262 -14.26 2.14 -7.64
CA GLY A 262 -14.45 2.25 -6.19
C GLY A 262 -13.19 1.92 -5.38
N VAL A 263 -12.38 0.96 -5.85
CA VAL A 263 -11.10 0.60 -5.23
C VAL A 263 -10.09 1.75 -5.37
N TYR A 264 -9.98 2.34 -6.56
CA TYR A 264 -9.07 3.45 -6.82
C TYR A 264 -9.49 4.72 -6.09
N GLU A 265 -10.78 5.07 -6.09
CA GLU A 265 -11.31 6.21 -5.36
C GLU A 265 -11.10 6.07 -3.86
N PHE A 266 -11.32 4.88 -3.29
CA PHE A 266 -10.98 4.59 -1.89
C PHE A 266 -9.49 4.85 -1.58
N ALA A 267 -8.59 4.28 -2.39
CA ALA A 267 -7.15 4.43 -2.17
C ALA A 267 -6.68 5.90 -2.34
N LEU A 268 -7.21 6.62 -3.34
CA LEU A 268 -6.94 8.04 -3.54
C LEU A 268 -7.51 8.91 -2.43
N ALA A 269 -8.70 8.57 -1.90
CA ALA A 269 -9.30 9.28 -0.78
C ALA A 269 -8.46 9.12 0.49
N LEU A 270 -8.01 7.90 0.82
CA LEU A 270 -7.09 7.68 1.95
C LEU A 270 -5.81 8.52 1.83
N CYS A 271 -5.23 8.53 0.63
CA CYS A 271 -4.03 9.30 0.33
C CYS A 271 -4.27 10.81 0.49
N SER A 272 -5.31 11.33 -0.14
CA SER A 272 -5.55 12.78 -0.24
C SER A 272 -6.05 13.37 1.08
N THR A 273 -6.88 12.63 1.82
CA THR A 273 -7.43 13.09 3.11
C THR A 273 -6.37 13.21 4.21
N THR A 274 -5.25 12.48 4.09
CA THR A 274 -4.13 12.57 5.03
C THR A 274 -3.00 13.45 4.49
N HIS A 275 -2.61 13.29 3.23
CA HIS A 275 -1.48 14.01 2.64
C HIS A 275 -1.70 15.52 2.61
N LEU A 276 -2.81 15.98 2.01
CA LEU A 276 -3.00 17.40 1.77
C LEU A 276 -3.07 18.20 3.09
N PRO A 277 -3.87 17.81 4.11
CA PRO A 277 -3.88 18.54 5.38
C PRO A 277 -2.52 18.54 6.07
N ILE A 278 -1.81 17.42 6.10
CA ILE A 278 -0.51 17.32 6.79
C ILE A 278 0.56 18.16 6.09
N ILE A 279 0.61 18.14 4.76
CA ILE A 279 1.54 18.98 3.99
C ILE A 279 1.22 20.47 4.18
N LEU A 280 -0.06 20.85 4.11
CA LEU A 280 -0.46 22.24 4.33
C LEU A 280 -0.10 22.72 5.75
N LEU A 281 -0.32 21.89 6.78
CA LEU A 281 0.03 22.22 8.16
C LEU A 281 1.54 22.33 8.37
N THR A 282 2.32 21.41 7.78
CA THR A 282 3.78 21.36 7.96
C THR A 282 4.55 22.43 7.16
N LEU A 283 3.96 22.92 6.07
CA LEU A 283 4.48 24.04 5.26
C LEU A 283 3.87 25.40 5.66
N MET A 284 2.94 25.43 6.62
CA MET A 284 2.24 26.65 7.00
C MET A 284 3.21 27.70 7.57
N PRO A 285 3.15 28.96 7.07
CA PRO A 285 3.93 30.05 7.65
C PRO A 285 3.63 30.25 9.14
N GLU A 286 4.60 30.78 9.89
CA GLU A 286 4.48 31.02 11.33
C GLU A 286 3.22 31.81 11.72
N VAL A 287 2.88 32.85 10.94
CA VAL A 287 1.67 33.66 11.16
C VAL A 287 0.39 32.80 11.12
N GLY A 288 0.30 31.86 10.16
CA GLY A 288 -0.83 30.94 10.07
C GLY A 288 -0.87 29.94 11.22
N ARG A 289 0.29 29.44 11.64
CA ARG A 289 0.41 28.50 12.77
C ARG A 289 0.01 29.17 14.08
N GLU A 290 0.46 30.39 14.33
CA GLU A 290 0.04 31.16 15.50
C GLU A 290 -1.46 31.47 15.46
N PHE A 291 -2.02 31.86 14.30
CA PHE A 291 -3.47 32.03 14.18
C PHE A 291 -4.25 30.77 14.56
N LEU A 292 -3.84 29.60 14.06
CA LEU A 292 -4.47 28.32 14.44
C LEU A 292 -4.26 27.98 15.92
N SER A 293 -3.10 28.28 16.49
CA SER A 293 -2.86 28.11 17.93
C SER A 293 -3.78 28.97 18.79
N HIS A 294 -4.12 30.18 18.36
CA HIS A 294 -5.07 31.05 19.07
C HIS A 294 -6.52 30.58 18.86
N MET A 295 -6.89 30.18 17.65
CA MET A 295 -8.24 29.69 17.32
C MET A 295 -8.56 28.34 17.98
N PHE A 296 -7.55 27.48 18.11
CA PHE A 296 -7.68 26.14 18.66
C PHE A 296 -6.61 25.89 19.76
N PRO A 297 -6.73 26.50 20.95
CA PRO A 297 -5.71 26.45 22.00
C PRO A 297 -5.33 25.03 22.44
N TYR A 298 -6.28 24.10 22.44
CA TYR A 298 -6.04 22.70 22.78
C TYR A 298 -5.03 22.03 21.83
N TYR A 299 -5.03 22.41 20.55
CA TYR A 299 -4.12 21.89 19.53
C TYR A 299 -2.91 22.80 19.28
N ALA A 300 -2.74 23.86 20.05
CA ALA A 300 -1.61 24.78 19.91
C ALA A 300 -0.23 24.09 19.92
N PRO A 301 0.04 23.05 20.75
CA PRO A 301 1.30 22.32 20.71
C PRO A 301 1.58 21.71 19.34
N VAL A 302 0.55 21.17 18.66
CA VAL A 302 0.66 20.59 17.31
C VAL A 302 1.13 21.67 16.33
N PHE A 303 0.41 22.79 16.25
CA PHE A 303 0.72 23.81 15.25
C PHE A 303 2.09 24.46 15.47
N ARG A 304 2.53 24.63 16.72
CA ARG A 304 3.81 25.27 17.03
C ARG A 304 5.02 24.40 16.74
N THR A 305 4.93 23.09 16.97
CA THR A 305 6.10 22.20 16.87
C THR A 305 6.27 21.54 15.50
N LEU A 306 5.21 21.48 14.68
CA LEU A 306 5.26 20.85 13.37
C LEU A 306 6.20 21.57 12.40
N SER A 307 6.92 20.78 11.61
CA SER A 307 7.85 21.23 10.58
C SER A 307 7.93 20.18 9.48
N PHE A 308 7.88 20.62 8.23
CA PHE A 308 8.04 19.72 7.08
C PHE A 308 9.34 18.91 7.15
N ALA A 309 10.45 19.53 7.55
CA ALA A 309 11.74 18.87 7.59
C ALA A 309 11.77 17.74 8.64
N LYS A 310 11.27 18.00 9.85
CA LYS A 310 11.21 16.98 10.91
C LYS A 310 10.25 15.84 10.60
N THR A 311 9.14 16.15 9.93
CA THR A 311 8.13 15.15 9.56
C THR A 311 8.60 14.28 8.39
N PHE A 312 9.17 14.85 7.33
CA PHE A 312 9.36 14.14 6.06
C PHE A 312 10.80 13.94 5.62
N ILE A 313 11.77 14.70 6.13
CA ILE A 313 13.17 14.59 5.69
C ILE A 313 13.91 13.65 6.64
N PRO A 314 14.34 12.46 6.17
CA PRO A 314 15.07 11.54 7.02
C PRO A 314 16.49 12.04 7.25
N TYR A 315 17.04 11.70 8.41
CA TYR A 315 18.50 11.72 8.59
C TYR A 315 19.16 10.83 7.52
N PRO A 316 20.35 11.20 7.02
CA PRO A 316 21.11 10.32 6.15
C PRO A 316 21.36 8.95 6.81
N TRP A 317 21.23 7.84 6.07
CA TRP A 317 21.31 6.48 6.61
C TRP A 317 22.63 6.19 7.34
N TYR A 318 23.72 6.85 6.95
CA TYR A 318 25.04 6.73 7.58
C TYR A 318 25.19 7.58 8.86
N ASN A 319 24.23 8.47 9.14
CA ASN A 319 24.19 9.34 10.31
C ASN A 319 22.80 9.25 11.00
N ALA A 320 22.35 8.03 11.23
CA ALA A 320 21.08 7.76 11.89
C ALA A 320 21.09 8.27 13.36
N PRO A 321 19.94 8.73 13.88
CA PRO A 321 19.82 9.09 15.30
C PRO A 321 20.10 7.87 16.17
N ARG A 322 20.75 8.08 17.32
CA ARG A 322 21.14 7.03 18.27
C ARG A 322 20.72 7.40 19.69
N ILE A 323 20.41 6.39 20.49
CA ILE A 323 20.14 6.53 21.92
C ILE A 323 21.04 5.60 22.73
N ASP A 324 21.19 5.90 24.02
CA ASP A 324 21.69 4.95 25.00
C ASP A 324 20.50 4.16 25.60
N PRO A 325 20.45 2.82 25.41
CA PRO A 325 19.39 1.97 25.95
C PRO A 325 19.20 2.07 27.47
N ALA A 326 20.23 2.44 28.24
CA ALA A 326 20.12 2.57 29.68
C ALA A 326 19.39 3.87 30.09
N THR A 327 19.61 4.96 29.36
CA THR A 327 19.26 6.32 29.80
C THR A 327 18.17 7.00 28.96
N TYR A 328 17.67 6.37 27.89
CA TYR A 328 16.60 6.92 27.05
C TYR A 328 15.37 7.37 27.85
N GLN A 329 14.64 8.34 27.35
CA GLN A 329 13.43 8.90 27.95
C GLN A 329 12.19 8.55 27.13
N SER A 330 11.01 8.85 27.69
CA SER A 330 9.77 8.66 26.95
C SER A 330 9.74 9.53 25.69
N GLY A 331 9.44 8.91 24.55
CA GLY A 331 9.42 9.57 23.23
C GLY A 331 10.72 9.43 22.43
N ASP A 332 11.86 9.13 23.06
CA ASP A 332 13.15 9.06 22.36
C ASP A 332 13.20 7.97 21.29
N LEU A 333 12.53 6.83 21.53
CA LEU A 333 12.48 5.71 20.58
C LEU A 333 11.68 6.07 19.31
N ALA A 334 10.74 7.01 19.41
CA ALA A 334 9.86 7.36 18.31
C ALA A 334 10.63 7.96 17.14
N LEU A 335 11.68 8.74 17.42
CA LEU A 335 12.57 9.29 16.38
C LEU A 335 13.32 8.20 15.61
N LEU A 336 13.77 7.15 16.31
CA LEU A 336 14.49 6.03 15.69
C LEU A 336 13.54 5.16 14.86
N ALA A 337 12.33 4.92 15.35
CA ALA A 337 11.29 4.23 14.62
C ALA A 337 10.79 5.04 13.40
N GLN A 338 10.65 6.36 13.52
CA GLN A 338 10.34 7.26 12.40
C GLN A 338 11.43 7.19 11.33
N HIS A 339 12.71 7.26 11.72
CA HIS A 339 13.84 7.14 10.80
C HIS A 339 13.80 5.81 10.04
N PHE A 340 13.54 4.70 10.74
CA PHE A 340 13.33 3.39 10.11
C PHE A 340 12.21 3.47 9.08
N LEU A 341 11.03 3.99 9.47
CA LEU A 341 9.86 4.06 8.60
C LEU A 341 10.01 5.04 7.43
N HIS A 342 10.83 6.09 7.53
CA HIS A 342 11.15 6.95 6.39
C HIS A 342 11.80 6.14 5.28
N TYR A 343 12.87 5.41 5.59
CA TYR A 343 13.56 4.59 4.59
C TYR A 343 12.68 3.42 4.15
N ASP A 344 11.97 2.79 5.08
CA ASP A 344 11.05 1.70 4.76
C ASP A 344 10.01 2.15 3.73
N PHE A 345 9.35 3.28 3.99
CA PHE A 345 8.31 3.79 3.14
C PHE A 345 8.85 4.38 1.83
N TYR A 346 9.87 5.24 1.86
CA TYR A 346 10.36 5.93 0.65
C TYR A 346 11.03 4.98 -0.34
N ILE A 347 11.92 4.11 0.15
CA ILE A 347 12.66 3.20 -0.72
C ILE A 347 11.77 2.04 -1.18
N GLY A 348 10.73 1.67 -0.43
CA GLY A 348 9.73 0.71 -0.92
C GLY A 348 8.69 1.31 -1.88
N THR A 349 8.30 2.57 -1.70
CA THR A 349 7.26 3.22 -2.54
C THR A 349 7.79 3.73 -3.88
N LEU A 350 9.06 4.17 -3.95
CA LEU A 350 9.66 4.60 -5.22
C LEU A 350 9.61 3.49 -6.30
N PRO A 351 9.98 2.23 -6.01
CA PRO A 351 9.78 1.10 -6.91
C PRO A 351 8.33 0.88 -7.34
N VAL A 352 7.36 1.07 -6.44
CA VAL A 352 5.92 0.98 -6.78
C VAL A 352 5.55 2.04 -7.83
N LEU A 353 6.05 3.28 -7.68
CA LEU A 353 5.82 4.33 -8.66
C LEU A 353 6.47 4.02 -10.02
N LEU A 354 7.74 3.60 -10.02
CA LEU A 354 8.46 3.24 -11.25
C LEU A 354 7.81 2.04 -11.97
N TRP A 355 7.33 1.07 -11.19
CA TRP A 355 6.56 -0.07 -11.69
C TRP A 355 5.24 0.40 -12.34
N ALA A 356 4.49 1.28 -11.68
CA ALA A 356 3.25 1.84 -12.23
C ALA A 356 3.49 2.64 -13.51
N MET A 357 4.55 3.45 -13.55
CA MET A 357 4.96 4.19 -14.76
C MET A 357 5.28 3.23 -15.92
N TYR A 358 6.04 2.17 -15.64
CA TYR A 358 6.38 1.17 -16.65
C TYR A 358 5.13 0.49 -17.20
N LEU A 359 4.22 0.04 -16.34
CA LEU A 359 2.98 -0.61 -16.77
C LEU A 359 2.09 0.33 -17.57
N HIS A 360 1.94 1.57 -17.12
CA HIS A 360 1.20 2.61 -17.83
C HIS A 360 1.77 2.81 -19.25
N GLN A 361 3.09 3.03 -19.38
CA GLN A 361 3.75 3.22 -20.68
C GLN A 361 3.66 2.02 -21.61
N ARG A 362 3.44 0.81 -21.07
CA ARG A 362 3.38 -0.44 -21.83
C ARG A 362 1.97 -0.87 -22.23
N THR A 363 0.94 -0.32 -21.58
CA THR A 363 -0.45 -0.75 -21.82
C THR A 363 -1.30 0.37 -22.42
N VAL A 364 -1.12 1.61 -21.98
CA VAL A 364 -1.93 2.74 -22.46
C VAL A 364 -1.68 3.00 -23.94
N LYS A 365 -2.74 3.23 -24.71
CA LYS A 365 -2.69 3.53 -26.14
C LYS A 365 -2.01 4.88 -26.37
N ASN A 366 -1.04 4.93 -27.28
CA ASN A 366 -0.27 6.14 -27.63
C ASN A 366 0.27 6.87 -26.38
N PRO A 367 1.09 6.20 -25.56
CA PRO A 367 1.52 6.74 -24.28
C PRO A 367 2.38 7.99 -24.51
N SER A 368 2.07 9.06 -23.77
CA SER A 368 2.84 10.30 -23.78
C SER A 368 3.51 10.48 -22.42
N LEU A 369 4.85 10.48 -22.43
CA LEU A 369 5.64 10.66 -21.21
C LEU A 369 5.29 11.99 -20.51
N GLY A 370 5.16 13.09 -21.25
CA GLY A 370 4.81 14.40 -20.68
C GLY A 370 3.42 14.43 -20.04
N LYS A 371 2.39 13.83 -20.67
CA LYS A 371 1.05 13.74 -20.08
C LYS A 371 1.05 12.89 -18.82
N MET A 372 1.75 11.75 -18.85
CA MET A 372 1.90 10.86 -17.72
C MET A 372 2.59 11.56 -16.54
N LEU A 373 3.74 12.21 -16.77
CA LEU A 373 4.49 12.92 -15.73
C LEU A 373 3.68 14.07 -15.12
N ARG A 374 2.93 14.83 -15.94
CA ARG A 374 2.06 15.90 -15.43
C ARG A 374 0.96 15.36 -14.52
N LYS A 375 0.32 14.26 -14.91
CA LYS A 375 -0.76 13.64 -14.14
C LYS A 375 -0.23 13.00 -12.85
N MET A 376 0.90 12.29 -12.95
CA MET A 376 1.65 11.75 -11.81
C MET A 376 2.03 12.86 -10.84
N GLY A 377 2.60 13.97 -11.32
CA GLY A 377 2.99 15.11 -10.49
C GLY A 377 1.81 15.78 -9.80
N PHE A 378 0.68 15.95 -10.49
CA PHE A 378 -0.54 16.48 -9.88
C PHE A 378 -1.04 15.60 -8.72
N TRP A 379 -1.13 14.28 -8.93
CA TRP A 379 -1.56 13.36 -7.88
C TRP A 379 -0.54 13.15 -6.78
N PHE A 380 0.76 13.31 -7.08
CA PHE A 380 1.80 13.37 -6.07
C PHE A 380 1.59 14.56 -5.13
N LEU A 381 1.26 15.74 -5.66
CA LEU A 381 1.04 16.94 -4.85
C LEU A 381 -0.24 16.86 -4.00
N ILE A 382 -1.29 16.20 -4.49
CA ILE A 382 -2.58 16.13 -3.81
C ILE A 382 -2.65 14.97 -2.82
N GLY A 383 -2.13 13.81 -3.21
CA GLY A 383 -2.27 12.58 -2.45
C GLY A 383 -0.95 11.91 -2.07
N GLY A 384 0.20 12.47 -2.43
CA GLY A 384 1.50 11.89 -2.11
C GLY A 384 1.94 10.78 -3.08
N PRO A 385 3.05 10.09 -2.77
CA PRO A 385 3.71 9.15 -3.68
C PRO A 385 2.83 7.93 -4.02
N ALA A 386 2.02 7.42 -3.09
CA ALA A 386 1.14 6.30 -3.37
C ALA A 386 0.05 6.72 -4.37
N ALA A 387 -0.57 7.89 -4.20
CA ALA A 387 -1.59 8.42 -5.12
C ALA A 387 -1.07 8.56 -6.56
N ALA A 388 0.18 8.99 -6.71
CA ALA A 388 0.84 9.07 -8.01
C ALA A 388 0.97 7.70 -8.71
N ALA A 389 1.25 6.62 -7.96
CA ALA A 389 1.29 5.26 -8.51
C ALA A 389 -0.13 4.71 -8.79
N ILE A 390 -1.07 5.01 -7.90
CA ILE A 390 -2.48 4.58 -7.99
C ILE A 390 -3.11 5.10 -9.29
N ILE A 391 -2.98 6.39 -9.57
CA ILE A 391 -3.63 6.97 -10.76
C ILE A 391 -3.08 6.40 -12.08
N LEU A 392 -1.79 6.05 -12.12
CA LEU A 392 -1.18 5.46 -13.31
C LEU A 392 -1.68 4.02 -13.55
N ASN A 393 -1.96 3.27 -12.49
CA ASN A 393 -2.60 1.96 -12.58
C ASN A 393 -4.08 2.08 -12.99
N TRP A 394 -4.78 3.10 -12.50
CA TRP A 394 -6.15 3.36 -12.95
C TRP A 394 -6.20 3.66 -14.45
N ASP A 395 -5.32 4.53 -14.96
CA ASP A 395 -5.23 4.83 -16.39
C ASP A 395 -4.89 3.60 -17.23
N ARG A 396 -4.01 2.73 -16.71
CA ARG A 396 -3.69 1.44 -17.34
C ARG A 396 -4.95 0.58 -17.47
N ASP A 397 -5.74 0.50 -16.42
CA ASP A 397 -6.93 -0.34 -16.40
C ASP A 397 -8.03 0.16 -17.33
N ALA A 398 -8.13 1.48 -17.55
CA ALA A 398 -9.11 2.09 -18.46
C ALA A 398 -9.04 1.56 -19.91
N VAL A 399 -7.89 0.98 -20.31
CA VAL A 399 -7.70 0.31 -21.61
C VAL A 399 -8.66 -0.88 -21.81
N THR A 400 -9.18 -1.47 -20.73
CA THR A 400 -10.19 -2.54 -20.79
C THR A 400 -11.51 -2.08 -21.42
N GLU A 401 -11.93 -0.84 -21.17
CA GLU A 401 -13.13 -0.25 -21.75
C GLU A 401 -12.96 0.01 -23.25
N GLU A 402 -11.82 0.57 -23.66
CA GLU A 402 -11.49 0.82 -25.08
C GLU A 402 -11.50 -0.48 -25.91
N GLY A 403 -11.05 -1.59 -25.32
CA GLY A 403 -11.08 -2.92 -25.95
C GLY A 403 -12.49 -3.41 -26.26
N GLU A 404 -13.44 -3.11 -25.38
CA GLU A 404 -14.84 -3.52 -25.58
C GLU A 404 -15.51 -2.76 -26.72
N GLU A 405 -15.32 -1.44 -26.78
CA GLU A 405 -15.89 -0.63 -27.86
C GLU A 405 -15.40 -1.09 -29.24
N LYS A 406 -14.12 -1.45 -29.33
CA LYS A 406 -13.53 -1.97 -30.56
C LYS A 406 -14.15 -3.30 -30.96
N LEU A 407 -14.32 -4.23 -30.00
CA LEU A 407 -14.94 -5.53 -30.27
C LEU A 407 -16.40 -5.37 -30.75
N LYS A 408 -17.19 -4.49 -30.12
CA LYS A 408 -18.58 -4.21 -30.54
C LYS A 408 -18.63 -3.77 -32.00
N LYS A 409 -17.80 -2.80 -32.39
CA LYS A 409 -17.71 -2.30 -33.77
C LYS A 409 -17.30 -3.39 -34.77
N GLU A 410 -16.36 -4.26 -34.40
CA GLU A 410 -15.93 -5.38 -35.26
C GLU A 410 -17.04 -6.42 -35.46
N ILE A 411 -17.83 -6.71 -34.42
CA ILE A 411 -18.98 -7.62 -34.50
C ILE A 411 -20.08 -7.04 -35.39
N GLU A 412 -20.44 -5.76 -35.20
CA GLU A 412 -21.42 -5.06 -36.02
C GLU A 412 -21.04 -5.09 -37.51
N GLN A 413 -19.78 -4.78 -37.83
CA GLN A 413 -19.27 -4.84 -39.21
C GLN A 413 -19.31 -6.26 -39.80
N LYS A 414 -19.02 -7.30 -39.00
CA LYS A 414 -19.11 -8.71 -39.46
C LYS A 414 -20.56 -9.11 -39.74
N LEU A 415 -21.49 -8.68 -38.89
CA LEU A 415 -22.93 -8.93 -39.08
C LEU A 415 -23.46 -8.25 -40.33
N GLU A 416 -23.08 -6.99 -40.58
CA GLU A 416 -23.42 -6.27 -41.80
C GLU A 416 -22.86 -6.96 -43.06
N ARG A 417 -21.60 -7.42 -43.02
CA ARG A 417 -21.01 -8.19 -44.12
C ARG A 417 -21.74 -9.50 -44.38
N ARG A 418 -22.15 -10.24 -43.34
CA ARG A 418 -22.95 -11.47 -43.48
C ARG A 418 -24.30 -11.18 -44.13
N LYS A 419 -25.03 -10.17 -43.65
CA LYS A 419 -26.31 -9.75 -44.23
C LYS A 419 -26.17 -9.39 -45.71
N ASN A 420 -25.11 -8.68 -46.09
CA ASN A 420 -24.84 -8.32 -47.48
C ASN A 420 -24.48 -9.53 -48.37
N LEU A 421 -23.83 -10.55 -47.81
CA LEU A 421 -23.51 -11.80 -48.51
C LEU A 421 -24.74 -12.70 -48.68
N GLU A 422 -25.62 -12.77 -47.68
CA GLU A 422 -26.87 -13.54 -47.72
C GLU A 422 -27.92 -12.88 -48.63
N GLY A 423 -28.03 -11.55 -48.61
CA GLY A 423 -28.87 -10.77 -49.53
C GLY A 423 -28.40 -10.81 -50.99
N ARG A 424 -27.15 -11.21 -51.25
CA ARG A 424 -26.62 -11.46 -52.60
C ARG A 424 -26.86 -12.89 -53.10
N LYS A 425 -27.18 -13.85 -52.21
CA LYS A 425 -27.50 -15.23 -52.60
C LYS A 425 -28.99 -15.45 -52.91
N THR A 426 -29.83 -14.47 -52.59
CA THR A 426 -31.29 -14.49 -52.78
C THR A 426 -31.77 -13.64 -53.96
N LYS A 427 -30.84 -13.05 -54.71
CA LYS A 427 -31.04 -12.51 -56.06
C LYS A 427 -30.29 -13.38 -57.05
#